data_AF-A0A954M7B5-F1
#
_entry.id   AF-A0A954M7B5-F1
#
_cell.length_a   1.000
_cell.length_b   1.000
_cell.length_c   1.000
_cell.angle_alpha   90.00
_cell.angle_beta   90.00
_cell.angle_gamma   90.00
#
_symmetry.space_group_name_H-M   'P 1'
#
loop_
_entity.id
_entity.type
_entity.pdbx_description
1 polymer ?
#
loop_
_entity_poly.entity_id
_entity_poly.type
_entity_poly.pdbx_seq_one_letter_code
_entity_poly.pdbx_strand_id
1 'polypeptide(L)'
;GVIPPQSVNEEFLTTLDLFPMVTSLASVSLPDGHILDGHNVLPVLAGHERSPRQEMFWQRRDHSAARVGNWKWIRLGDQEYLFDLSTDIGEQTNLAKSHPAQLTKLRAAFATWEATMQAAEPRGPFRDY
;
A
#
# COMPACT_ATOMS: atom_id res chain seq x y z
N GLY A 1 -22.95 15.14 7.14
CA GLY A 1 -21.70 14.43 6.77
C GLY A 1 -21.23 14.95 5.43
N VAL A 2 -19.94 14.83 5.12
CA VAL A 2 -19.33 15.34 3.87
C VAL A 2 -19.21 14.29 2.76
N ILE A 3 -19.45 13.02 3.09
CA ILE A 3 -19.42 11.91 2.14
C ILE A 3 -20.77 11.85 1.42
N PRO A 4 -20.81 11.85 0.07
CA PRO A 4 -22.05 11.73 -0.67
C PRO A 4 -22.79 10.42 -0.34
N PRO A 5 -24.12 10.46 -0.11
CA PRO A 5 -24.86 9.22 0.11
C PRO A 5 -24.87 8.38 -1.17
N GLN A 6 -24.88 7.05 -1.00
CA GLN A 6 -24.97 6.08 -2.10
C GLN A 6 -23.84 6.18 -3.15
N SER A 7 -22.69 6.76 -2.81
CA SER A 7 -21.53 6.81 -3.70
C SER A 7 -20.69 5.53 -3.61
N VAL A 8 -20.01 5.19 -4.71
CA VAL A 8 -18.94 4.20 -4.78
C VAL A 8 -17.62 4.93 -5.00
N ASN A 9 -16.56 4.49 -4.32
CA ASN A 9 -15.19 4.99 -4.51
C ASN A 9 -14.30 3.81 -4.88
N GLU A 10 -13.65 3.89 -6.04
CA GLU A 10 -12.76 2.85 -6.58
C GLU A 10 -11.26 3.21 -6.45
N GLU A 11 -10.95 4.30 -5.74
CA GLU A 11 -9.58 4.74 -5.52
C GLU A 11 -8.83 3.76 -4.62
N PHE A 12 -7.51 3.73 -4.77
CA PHE A 12 -6.67 2.83 -3.99
C PHE A 12 -6.49 3.35 -2.57
N LEU A 13 -7.18 2.75 -1.61
CA LEU A 13 -7.12 3.07 -0.18
C LEU A 13 -6.66 1.87 0.66
N THR A 14 -6.27 2.12 1.91
CA THR A 14 -5.82 1.10 2.87
C THR A 14 -6.31 1.40 4.28
N THR A 15 -6.27 0.41 5.16
CA THR A 15 -6.56 0.60 6.59
C THR A 15 -5.61 1.59 7.27
N LEU A 16 -4.39 1.78 6.76
CA LEU A 16 -3.42 2.74 7.31
C LEU A 16 -3.92 4.18 7.22
N ASP A 17 -4.80 4.46 6.27
CA ASP A 17 -5.37 5.79 6.03
C ASP A 17 -6.41 6.19 7.11
N LEU A 18 -6.92 5.24 7.89
CA LEU A 18 -7.90 5.51 8.95
C LEU A 18 -7.33 6.42 10.03
N PHE A 19 -6.09 6.19 10.47
CA PHE A 19 -5.47 6.97 11.55
C PHE A 19 -5.34 8.46 11.21
N PRO A 20 -4.66 8.88 10.11
CA PRO A 20 -4.58 10.29 9.73
C PRO A 20 -5.93 10.91 9.36
N MET A 21 -6.89 10.13 8.84
CA MET A 21 -8.25 10.62 8.60
C MET A 21 -8.97 10.93 9.92
N VAL A 22 -8.91 10.03 10.91
CA VAL A 22 -9.56 10.22 12.21
C VAL A 22 -8.92 11.36 13.00
N THR A 23 -7.59 11.49 12.99
CA THR A 23 -6.92 12.62 13.66
C THR A 23 -7.34 13.95 13.05
N SER A 24 -7.45 14.01 11.71
CA SER A 24 -7.96 15.19 11.00
C SER A 24 -9.41 15.51 11.39
N LEU A 25 -10.30 14.52 11.44
CA LEU A 25 -11.69 14.69 11.87
C LEU A 25 -11.79 15.16 13.33
N ALA A 26 -10.90 14.67 14.20
CA ALA A 26 -10.83 15.05 15.60
C ALA A 26 -10.13 16.39 15.85
N SER A 27 -9.63 17.06 14.80
CA SER A 27 -8.82 18.28 14.92
C SER A 27 -7.59 18.11 15.82
N VAL A 28 -6.97 16.92 15.77
CA VAL A 28 -5.76 16.59 16.53
C VAL A 28 -4.54 16.68 15.64
N SER A 29 -3.56 17.47 16.05
CA SER A 29 -2.26 17.55 15.39
C SER A 29 -1.41 16.34 15.73
N LEU A 30 -0.66 15.84 14.75
CA LEU A 30 0.37 14.82 14.97
C LEU A 30 1.59 15.48 15.66
N PRO A 31 2.33 14.75 16.50
CA PRO A 31 3.57 15.27 17.04
C PRO A 31 4.61 15.48 15.93
N ASP A 32 5.48 16.46 16.10
CA ASP A 32 6.51 16.79 15.12
C ASP A 32 7.42 15.58 14.84
N GLY A 33 7.88 15.47 13.58
CA GLY A 33 8.79 14.41 13.15
C GLY A 33 8.16 13.01 12.99
N HIS A 34 6.87 12.83 13.25
CA HIS A 34 6.20 11.55 13.02
C HIS A 34 5.80 11.40 11.56
N ILE A 35 6.35 10.38 10.90
CA ILE A 35 6.02 10.00 9.53
C ILE A 35 4.96 8.90 9.61
N LEU A 36 3.84 9.09 8.91
CA LEU A 36 2.78 8.09 8.80
C LEU A 36 2.82 7.42 7.41
N ASP A 37 2.52 6.13 7.37
CA ASP A 37 2.35 5.38 6.12
C ASP A 37 0.96 5.60 5.46
N GLY A 38 0.02 6.15 6.23
CA GLY A 38 -1.34 6.49 5.81
C GLY A 38 -1.48 7.94 5.35
N HIS A 39 -2.56 8.22 4.63
CA HIS A 39 -2.94 9.58 4.20
C HIS A 39 -4.31 9.98 4.76
N ASN A 40 -4.54 11.29 4.93
CA ASN A 40 -5.89 11.79 5.18
C ASN A 40 -6.73 11.64 3.91
N VAL A 41 -7.57 10.60 3.88
CA VAL A 41 -8.40 10.25 2.71
C VAL A 41 -9.81 10.85 2.76
N LEU A 42 -10.11 11.74 3.71
CA LEU A 42 -11.43 12.38 3.79
C LEU A 42 -11.82 13.12 2.50
N PRO A 43 -10.93 13.91 1.84
CA PRO A 43 -11.26 14.55 0.56
C PRO A 43 -11.49 13.53 -0.57
N VAL A 44 -10.79 12.39 -0.52
CA VAL A 44 -10.96 11.28 -1.47
C VAL A 44 -12.33 10.64 -1.30
N LEU A 45 -12.74 10.35 -0.06
CA LEU A 45 -14.05 9.80 0.28
C LEU A 45 -15.19 10.79 -0.03
N ALA A 46 -14.94 12.09 0.09
CA ALA A 46 -15.88 13.14 -0.31
C ALA A 46 -15.99 13.34 -1.83
N GLY A 47 -15.15 12.65 -2.62
CA GLY A 47 -15.13 12.77 -4.08
C GLY A 47 -14.50 14.07 -4.60
N HIS A 48 -13.70 14.75 -3.78
CA HIS A 48 -13.02 15.99 -4.15
C HIS A 48 -11.63 15.76 -4.73
N GLU A 49 -10.97 14.65 -4.36
CA GLU A 49 -9.60 14.34 -4.75
C GLU A 49 -9.43 12.87 -5.15
N ARG A 50 -8.36 12.59 -5.91
CA ARG A 50 -7.89 11.23 -6.19
C ARG A 50 -7.07 10.72 -5.02
N SER A 51 -6.97 9.40 -4.86
CA SER A 51 -6.09 8.87 -3.82
C SER A 51 -4.64 9.26 -4.10
N PRO A 52 -3.90 9.79 -3.10
CA PRO A 52 -2.47 10.03 -3.24
C PRO A 52 -1.68 8.72 -3.29
N ARG A 53 -2.28 7.61 -2.88
CA ARG A 53 -1.63 6.31 -2.81
C ARG A 53 -1.50 5.69 -4.20
N GLN A 54 -0.25 5.49 -4.61
CA GLN A 54 0.11 4.81 -5.86
C GLN A 54 0.68 3.40 -5.62
N GLU A 55 1.07 3.11 -4.38
CA GLU A 55 1.70 1.85 -4.01
C GLU A 55 1.36 1.41 -2.57
N MET A 56 1.50 0.11 -2.34
CA MET A 56 1.37 -0.51 -1.04
C MET A 56 2.21 -1.79 -0.99
N PHE A 57 2.75 -2.07 0.18
CA PHE A 57 3.67 -3.18 0.40
C PHE A 57 3.25 -3.97 1.64
N TRP A 58 3.53 -5.26 1.62
CA TRP A 58 3.21 -6.17 2.71
C TRP A 58 4.39 -7.12 2.94
N GLN A 59 4.76 -7.31 4.20
CA GLN A 59 5.71 -8.33 4.63
C GLN A 59 5.12 -9.07 5.82
N ARG A 60 5.09 -10.40 5.75
CA ARG A 60 4.75 -11.26 6.89
C ARG A 60 5.53 -12.56 6.77
N ARG A 61 6.48 -12.78 7.68
CA ARG A 61 7.38 -13.95 7.66
C ARG A 61 8.11 -14.04 6.32
N ASP A 62 7.95 -15.14 5.59
CA ASP A 62 8.50 -15.43 4.28
C ASP A 62 7.58 -15.01 3.12
N HIS A 63 6.46 -14.34 3.41
CA HIS A 63 5.55 -13.80 2.41
C HIS A 63 5.79 -12.31 2.21
N SER A 64 5.93 -11.89 0.96
CA SER A 64 6.08 -10.50 0.55
C SER A 64 5.08 -10.17 -0.55
N ALA A 65 4.58 -8.94 -0.58
CA ALA A 65 3.82 -8.44 -1.71
C ALA A 65 4.06 -6.95 -1.94
N ALA A 66 3.96 -6.54 -3.20
CA ALA A 66 3.96 -5.16 -3.62
C ALA A 66 2.84 -4.94 -4.62
N ARG A 67 2.04 -3.89 -4.43
CA ARG A 67 1.12 -3.38 -5.44
C ARG A 67 1.59 -1.98 -5.84
N VAL A 68 1.88 -1.78 -7.12
CA VAL A 68 2.29 -0.49 -7.69
C VAL A 68 1.38 -0.21 -8.89
N GLY A 69 0.44 0.70 -8.71
CA GLY A 69 -0.69 0.90 -9.63
C GLY A 69 -1.50 -0.40 -9.82
N ASN A 70 -1.59 -0.86 -11.07
CA ASN A 70 -2.32 -2.09 -11.42
C ASN A 70 -1.50 -3.35 -11.21
N TRP A 71 -0.17 -3.25 -11.12
CA TRP A 71 0.69 -4.41 -11.02
C TRP A 71 0.79 -4.87 -9.58
N LYS A 72 0.67 -6.18 -9.37
CA LYS A 72 0.88 -6.82 -8.08
C LYS A 72 1.90 -7.93 -8.19
N TRP A 73 2.94 -7.84 -7.37
CA TRP A 73 3.94 -8.86 -7.18
C TRP A 73 3.70 -9.54 -5.84
N ILE A 74 3.83 -10.87 -5.82
CA ILE A 74 3.73 -11.68 -4.62
C ILE A 74 4.91 -12.65 -4.61
N ARG A 75 5.55 -12.79 -3.44
CA ARG A 75 6.50 -13.86 -3.14
C ARG A 75 5.97 -14.69 -1.97
N LEU A 76 5.85 -16.00 -2.17
CA LEU A 76 5.45 -16.98 -1.16
C LEU A 76 6.59 -18.00 -1.02
N GLY A 77 7.46 -17.80 -0.03
CA GLY A 77 8.70 -18.56 0.07
C GLY A 77 9.55 -18.37 -1.19
N ASP A 78 9.84 -19.47 -1.90
CA ASP A 78 10.63 -19.47 -3.14
C ASP A 78 9.81 -19.20 -4.41
N GLN A 79 8.47 -19.12 -4.30
CA GLN A 79 7.60 -18.91 -5.45
C GLN A 79 7.31 -17.43 -5.66
N GLU A 80 7.40 -16.97 -6.91
CA GLU A 80 7.09 -15.60 -7.29
C GLU A 80 5.99 -15.52 -8.34
N TYR A 81 5.13 -14.54 -8.17
CA TYR A 81 3.98 -14.25 -9.02
C TYR A 81 3.95 -12.78 -9.38
N LEU A 82 3.49 -12.51 -10.60
CA LEU A 82 3.20 -11.16 -11.06
C LEU A 82 1.83 -11.15 -11.74
N PHE A 83 1.00 -10.20 -11.37
CA PHE A 83 -0.36 -10.04 -11.89
C PHE A 83 -0.59 -8.59 -12.33
N ASP A 84 -1.43 -8.41 -13.34
CA ASP A 84 -2.01 -7.11 -13.70
C ASP A 84 -3.48 -7.09 -13.27
N LEU A 85 -3.75 -6.40 -12.16
CA LEU A 85 -5.08 -6.33 -11.55
C LEU A 85 -6.10 -5.57 -12.39
N SER A 86 -5.68 -4.84 -13.43
CA SER A 86 -6.61 -4.17 -14.35
C SER A 86 -7.31 -5.14 -15.30
N THR A 87 -6.69 -6.30 -15.55
CA THR A 87 -7.24 -7.34 -16.45
C THR A 87 -7.49 -8.66 -15.73
N ASP A 88 -6.82 -8.90 -14.60
CA ASP A 88 -6.93 -10.12 -13.82
C ASP A 88 -7.03 -9.82 -12.31
N ILE A 89 -8.19 -9.31 -11.89
CA ILE A 89 -8.48 -9.04 -10.48
C ILE A 89 -8.46 -10.31 -9.61
N GLY A 90 -8.63 -11.49 -10.23
CA GLY A 90 -8.62 -12.79 -9.56
C GLY A 90 -7.23 -13.40 -9.38
N GLU A 91 -6.17 -12.75 -9.88
CA GLU A 91 -4.78 -13.21 -9.76
C GLU A 91 -4.58 -14.65 -10.28
N GLN A 92 -5.20 -14.96 -11.41
CA GLN A 92 -5.23 -16.31 -11.99
C GLN A 92 -4.04 -16.59 -12.92
N THR A 93 -3.53 -15.56 -13.60
CA THR A 93 -2.50 -15.70 -14.63
C THR A 93 -1.18 -15.12 -14.16
N ASN A 94 -0.22 -15.98 -13.84
CA ASN A 94 1.11 -15.53 -13.46
C ASN A 94 1.90 -15.00 -14.69
N LEU A 95 2.18 -13.71 -14.69
CA LEU A 95 2.90 -12.98 -15.74
C LEU A 95 4.41 -12.86 -15.49
N ALA A 96 4.95 -13.45 -14.42
CA ALA A 96 6.35 -13.28 -14.02
C ALA A 96 7.35 -13.64 -15.14
N LYS A 97 7.05 -14.69 -15.92
CA LYS A 97 7.90 -15.14 -17.04
C LYS A 97 7.75 -14.28 -18.29
N SER A 98 6.55 -13.77 -18.56
CA SER A 98 6.26 -12.98 -19.76
C SER A 98 6.62 -11.50 -19.61
N HIS A 99 6.67 -10.98 -18.37
CA HIS A 99 6.95 -9.57 -18.06
C HIS A 99 8.11 -9.41 -17.06
N PRO A 100 9.32 -9.90 -17.37
CA PRO A 100 10.45 -9.89 -16.44
C PRO A 100 10.90 -8.48 -16.04
N ALA A 101 10.79 -7.50 -16.96
CA ALA A 101 11.12 -6.10 -16.64
C ALA A 101 10.19 -5.51 -15.57
N GLN A 102 8.89 -5.84 -15.65
CA GLN A 102 7.90 -5.39 -14.68
C GLN A 102 8.09 -6.08 -13.33
N LEU A 103 8.41 -7.38 -13.34
CA LEU A 103 8.78 -8.12 -12.14
C LEU A 103 9.98 -7.46 -11.42
N THR A 104 11.04 -7.16 -12.16
CA THR A 104 12.22 -6.46 -11.60
C THR A 104 11.85 -5.09 -11.01
N LYS A 105 10.97 -4.33 -11.67
CA LYS A 105 10.51 -3.03 -11.17
C LYS A 105 9.79 -3.16 -9.82
N LEU A 106 8.86 -4.11 -9.68
CA LEU A 106 8.13 -4.29 -8.42
C LEU A 106 9.02 -4.83 -7.30
N ARG A 107 9.97 -5.74 -7.61
CA ARG A 107 10.98 -6.20 -6.65
C ARG A 107 11.84 -5.05 -6.15
N ALA A 108 12.26 -4.16 -7.04
CA ALA A 108 13.04 -2.98 -6.66
C ALA A 108 12.22 -2.02 -5.78
N ALA A 109 10.97 -1.74 -6.14
CA ALA A 109 10.08 -0.90 -5.33
C ALA A 109 9.89 -1.48 -3.91
N PHE A 110 9.67 -2.80 -3.82
CA PHE A 110 9.58 -3.49 -2.54
C PHE A 110 10.87 -3.37 -1.72
N ALA A 111 12.04 -3.61 -2.34
CA ALA A 111 13.32 -3.52 -1.65
C ALA A 111 13.62 -2.10 -1.15
N THR A 112 13.23 -1.07 -1.91
CA THR A 112 13.32 0.33 -1.46
C THR A 112 12.43 0.57 -0.24
N TRP A 113 11.17 0.16 -0.30
CA TRP A 113 10.26 0.27 0.84
C TRP A 113 10.78 -0.48 2.08
N GLU A 114 11.26 -1.71 1.90
CA GLU A 114 11.81 -2.52 2.98
C GLU A 114 13.00 -1.82 3.65
N ALA A 115 13.90 -1.22 2.87
CA ALA A 115 15.01 -0.42 3.40
C ALA A 115 14.53 0.82 4.17
N THR A 116 13.49 1.52 3.69
CA THR A 116 12.88 2.65 4.41
C THR A 116 12.27 2.20 5.72
N MET A 117 11.54 1.09 5.72
CA MET A 117 11.01 0.51 6.95
C MET A 117 12.17 0.20 7.89
N GLN A 118 13.23 -0.46 7.39
CA GLN A 118 14.42 -0.85 8.16
C GLN A 118 15.11 0.30 8.89
N ALA A 119 15.13 1.47 8.27
CA ALA A 119 15.71 2.68 8.82
C ALA A 119 14.81 3.45 9.80
N ALA A 120 13.51 3.13 9.91
CA ALA A 120 12.58 3.85 10.76
C ALA A 120 12.78 3.51 12.26
N GLU A 121 12.89 4.54 13.11
CA GLU A 121 12.98 4.44 14.58
C GLU A 121 11.59 4.63 15.25
N PRO A 122 11.34 4.09 16.45
CA PRO A 122 12.18 3.16 17.21
C PRO A 122 11.87 1.70 16.86
N ARG A 123 12.93 0.91 16.58
CA ARG A 123 12.84 -0.55 16.38
C ARG A 123 13.35 -1.32 17.59
N GLY A 124 12.74 -1.09 18.75
CA GLY A 124 12.98 -1.88 19.95
C GLY A 124 11.69 -2.17 20.72
N PRO A 125 11.55 -3.32 21.43
CA PRO A 125 12.34 -4.57 21.38
C PRO A 125 11.75 -5.64 20.44
N PHE A 126 10.66 -5.37 19.71
CA PHE A 126 9.94 -6.39 18.94
C PHE A 126 10.38 -6.36 17.48
N ARG A 127 11.31 -7.26 17.11
CA ARG A 127 11.80 -7.37 15.74
C ARG A 127 11.05 -8.38 14.88
N ASP A 128 10.46 -9.43 15.44
CA ASP A 128 9.80 -10.47 14.64
C ASP A 128 8.76 -11.25 15.47
N TYR A 129 7.51 -11.29 15.01
CA TYR A 129 6.49 -12.30 15.37
C TYR A 129 5.75 -12.77 14.11
#